data_AF-A0A7V1Q1W5-F1
#
_entry.id   AF-A0A7V1Q1W5-F1
#
_cell.length_a   1.000
_cell.length_b   1.000
_cell.length_c   1.000
_cell.angle_alpha   90.00
_cell.angle_beta   90.00
_cell.angle_gamma   90.00
#
_symmetry.space_group_name_H-M   'P 1'
#
loop_
_entity.id
_entity.type
_entity.pdbx_description
1 polymer ?
#
loop_
_entity_poly.entity_id
_entity_poly.type
_entity_poly.pdbx_seq_one_letter_code
_entity_poly.pdbx_strand_id
1 'polypeptide(L)'
;MLKGPELGPCIIGVKPSGQNQLGRIGFGRILPAPPPEQELRPIGPGPDHQTEIPRIGQPPRPEQAIQWPGHKAVRLGPPPRVKINVQQYRLALVLRSRRGRVSPRLQTPTNQRGNRRGKIGLSDCHGRHRLRLLGESLDSEEQAQQDEKMRFHRVNGISMPGLGDRLWTLNDSPRVLIIRPSALGDVCRSVPIAAALREHWPDAKIHWLVNAPWTDVLIAHPAIDRVIPFDRRGLGSSLKRLNPGPTLRLFKELRENRYDMVIEAQGLARSAIFARATGARQRIGYADAREFGWLALTDRVRLPKSIHTVTKMMGLLGPLGIRTEPDLRLYSPEYATEQISADAELSEPYLVLAPTSIWPGKRWPIGRFTELARRLTDVQHRVVVVGAPGERPQCRELLDLAAEGRPIIDRVGRTSIGQLMALIERSQLVLANDSAALHMAVGLGTPIVALFGPTDCARVGPFGHDEDVIQHVSPGDVLNHKDRAAGSELMQRITVDEVEQAIVHRLR
;
A
#
# COMPACT_ATOMS: atom_id res chain seq x y z
N MET A 1 -32.90 -29.19 -52.94
CA MET A 1 -34.30 -28.72 -53.10
C MET A 1 -34.42 -27.37 -52.44
N LEU A 2 -35.04 -26.40 -53.13
CA LEU A 2 -36.00 -25.38 -52.64
C LEU A 2 -35.73 -24.71 -51.27
N LYS A 3 -35.72 -23.36 -51.12
CA LYS A 3 -35.92 -22.25 -52.07
C LYS A 3 -35.53 -20.94 -51.35
N GLY A 4 -34.96 -19.95 -52.05
CA GLY A 4 -35.13 -18.53 -51.68
C GLY A 4 -36.52 -18.03 -52.14
N PRO A 5 -36.84 -16.71 -52.10
CA PRO A 5 -35.93 -15.55 -52.12
C PRO A 5 -36.27 -14.53 -50.98
N GLU A 6 -36.03 -13.21 -50.98
CA GLU A 6 -35.53 -12.22 -51.97
C GLU A 6 -34.88 -10.99 -51.27
N LEU A 7 -34.59 -9.92 -52.04
CA LEU A 7 -34.20 -8.57 -51.59
C LEU A 7 -35.27 -7.54 -52.02
N GLY A 8 -35.40 -6.39 -51.33
CA GLY A 8 -36.21 -5.25 -51.79
C GLY A 8 -35.89 -3.93 -51.05
N PRO A 9 -35.91 -2.73 -51.68
CA PRO A 9 -35.13 -1.57 -51.22
C PRO A 9 -35.92 -0.25 -51.00
N CYS A 10 -35.18 0.86 -50.78
CA CYS A 10 -35.60 2.29 -50.68
C CYS A 10 -36.32 2.69 -49.36
N ILE A 11 -36.26 3.94 -48.87
CA ILE A 11 -36.19 5.25 -49.56
C ILE A 11 -35.14 6.22 -48.94
N ILE A 12 -34.62 7.12 -49.78
CA ILE A 12 -33.73 8.26 -49.44
C ILE A 12 -34.56 9.49 -49.03
N GLY A 13 -34.16 10.23 -48.00
CA GLY A 13 -34.71 11.56 -47.66
C GLY A 13 -33.62 12.55 -47.24
N VAL A 14 -33.50 13.68 -47.95
CA VAL A 14 -32.40 14.65 -47.77
C VAL A 14 -32.93 16.10 -47.76
N LYS A 15 -32.76 16.79 -46.60
CA LYS A 15 -32.69 18.27 -46.41
C LYS A 15 -33.98 19.10 -46.74
N PRO A 16 -34.07 20.43 -46.43
CA PRO A 16 -33.03 21.37 -45.96
C PRO A 16 -33.38 22.39 -44.80
N SER A 17 -32.31 23.00 -44.26
CA SER A 17 -32.11 24.43 -43.89
C SER A 17 -33.02 25.24 -42.92
N GLY A 18 -32.36 26.06 -42.07
CA GLY A 18 -32.91 27.26 -41.38
C GLY A 18 -32.26 27.49 -40.00
N GLN A 19 -31.03 27.98 -39.87
CA GLN A 19 -30.57 29.40 -39.84
C GLN A 19 -31.35 30.38 -38.94
N ASN A 20 -30.60 30.99 -37.99
CA ASN A 20 -30.77 32.32 -37.35
C ASN A 20 -32.06 32.58 -36.54
N GLN A 21 -32.04 33.17 -35.33
CA GLN A 21 -31.34 34.42 -34.94
C GLN A 21 -30.98 34.50 -33.44
N LEU A 22 -30.11 35.46 -33.11
CA LEU A 22 -29.88 35.94 -31.74
C LEU A 22 -31.07 36.77 -31.23
N GLY A 23 -31.48 36.56 -29.98
CA GLY A 23 -32.43 37.40 -29.25
C GLY A 23 -31.91 37.74 -27.85
N ARG A 24 -31.67 39.01 -27.57
CA ARG A 24 -31.10 39.49 -26.29
C ARG A 24 -32.18 39.80 -25.25
N ILE A 25 -31.88 39.42 -24.00
CA ILE A 25 -32.23 40.12 -22.74
C ILE A 25 -33.73 40.32 -22.43
N GLY A 26 -34.20 39.65 -21.38
CA GLY A 26 -35.41 40.02 -20.63
C GLY A 26 -35.26 39.63 -19.16
N PHE A 27 -35.04 40.61 -18.27
CA PHE A 27 -35.03 40.37 -16.83
C PHE A 27 -36.48 40.25 -16.32
N GLY A 28 -36.86 39.06 -15.88
CA GLY A 28 -38.15 38.80 -15.22
C GLY A 28 -37.96 37.97 -13.96
N ARG A 29 -38.03 38.59 -12.78
CA ARG A 29 -38.16 37.87 -11.51
C ARG A 29 -39.57 37.29 -11.42
N ILE A 30 -39.70 35.97 -11.48
CA ILE A 30 -40.92 35.26 -11.10
C ILE A 30 -40.57 34.39 -9.88
N LEU A 31 -41.16 34.73 -8.74
CA LEU A 31 -41.12 33.90 -7.53
C LEU A 31 -42.23 32.84 -7.65
N PRO A 32 -41.97 31.57 -7.32
CA PRO A 32 -43.03 30.57 -7.27
C PRO A 32 -43.94 30.84 -6.05
N ALA A 33 -45.25 30.74 -6.26
CA ALA A 33 -46.23 30.76 -5.17
C ALA A 33 -46.16 29.45 -4.34
N PRO A 34 -46.41 29.49 -3.03
CA PRO A 34 -46.46 28.28 -2.20
C PRO A 34 -47.72 27.44 -2.50
N PRO A 35 -47.65 26.11 -2.30
CA PRO A 35 -48.82 25.23 -2.42
C PRO A 35 -49.82 25.46 -1.26
N PRO A 36 -51.12 25.13 -1.46
CA PRO A 36 -52.14 25.33 -0.43
C PRO A 36 -52.03 24.32 0.71
N GLU A 37 -52.33 24.78 1.93
CA GLU A 37 -52.50 23.95 3.12
C GLU A 37 -53.76 23.06 2.97
N GLN A 38 -53.70 21.83 3.51
CA GLN A 38 -54.89 21.00 3.70
C GLN A 38 -55.06 20.63 5.18
N GLU A 39 -56.30 20.70 5.64
CA GLU A 39 -56.70 20.65 7.04
C GLU A 39 -56.49 19.26 7.68
N LEU A 40 -55.97 19.26 8.90
CA LEU A 40 -56.10 18.14 9.83
C LEU A 40 -57.53 18.08 10.38
N ARG A 41 -58.14 16.89 10.42
CA ARG A 41 -59.34 16.61 11.24
C ARG A 41 -59.07 15.51 12.26
N PRO A 42 -59.52 15.63 13.53
CA PRO A 42 -59.18 14.70 14.61
C PRO A 42 -60.29 13.66 14.88
N ILE A 43 -59.90 12.42 15.18
CA ILE A 43 -60.74 11.42 15.88
C ILE A 43 -59.82 10.55 16.77
N GLY A 44 -60.20 10.32 18.02
CA GLY A 44 -59.69 9.24 18.90
C GLY A 44 -60.90 8.49 19.51
N PRO A 45 -60.81 7.80 20.67
CA PRO A 45 -59.63 7.23 21.36
C PRO A 45 -59.79 5.73 21.77
N GLY A 46 -58.69 5.06 22.16
CA GLY A 46 -58.70 3.82 22.96
C GLY A 46 -59.02 2.49 22.21
N PRO A 47 -58.81 1.31 22.84
CA PRO A 47 -58.55 1.07 24.27
C PRO A 47 -57.16 0.45 24.61
N ASP A 48 -56.91 0.26 25.90
CA ASP A 48 -55.67 -0.20 26.53
C ASP A 48 -55.27 -1.66 26.27
N HIS A 49 -53.97 -1.95 26.37
CA HIS A 49 -53.45 -3.03 27.23
C HIS A 49 -51.98 -2.77 27.66
N GLN A 50 -51.69 -3.06 28.93
CA GLN A 50 -50.39 -2.83 29.57
C GLN A 50 -49.49 -4.08 29.52
N THR A 51 -48.18 -3.91 29.28
CA THR A 51 -47.11 -4.60 30.03
C THR A 51 -45.74 -3.93 29.80
N GLU A 52 -44.76 -4.22 30.65
CA GLU A 52 -43.69 -3.29 31.02
C GLU A 52 -42.38 -3.44 30.22
N ILE A 53 -41.63 -2.34 30.08
CA ILE A 53 -40.23 -2.28 29.59
C ILE A 53 -39.38 -1.42 30.55
N PRO A 54 -38.10 -1.74 30.84
CA PRO A 54 -37.35 -1.14 31.96
C PRO A 54 -36.89 0.31 31.76
N ARG A 55 -36.67 1.02 32.88
CA ARG A 55 -36.28 2.43 32.94
C ARG A 55 -34.83 2.68 32.50
N ILE A 56 -34.63 3.70 31.66
CA ILE A 56 -33.32 4.32 31.37
C ILE A 56 -33.20 5.63 32.17
N GLY A 57 -32.01 5.89 32.73
CA GLY A 57 -31.73 7.08 33.56
C GLY A 57 -31.55 8.39 32.78
N GLN A 58 -31.89 9.51 33.41
CA GLN A 58 -31.80 10.86 32.83
C GLN A 58 -30.38 11.46 32.91
N PRO A 59 -29.97 12.33 31.97
CA PRO A 59 -28.78 13.17 32.09
C PRO A 59 -29.07 14.48 32.87
N PRO A 60 -28.07 15.06 33.57
CA PRO A 60 -28.23 16.33 34.29
C PRO A 60 -28.20 17.58 33.37
N ARG A 61 -28.81 18.67 33.84
CA ARG A 61 -28.92 19.97 33.14
C ARG A 61 -27.68 20.85 33.34
N PRO A 62 -27.42 21.83 32.44
CA PRO A 62 -26.33 22.80 32.58
C PRO A 62 -26.74 24.04 33.37
N GLU A 63 -25.81 24.61 34.14
CA GLU A 63 -25.91 25.97 34.70
C GLU A 63 -24.67 26.82 34.41
N GLN A 64 -24.87 28.14 34.46
CA GLN A 64 -23.89 29.24 34.46
C GLN A 64 -23.28 29.65 33.12
N ALA A 65 -23.80 30.78 32.62
CA ALA A 65 -23.25 31.55 31.50
C ALA A 65 -22.29 32.65 32.02
N ILE A 66 -21.21 32.93 31.28
CA ILE A 66 -20.37 34.14 31.44
C ILE A 66 -20.16 34.78 30.05
N GLN A 67 -20.07 36.11 30.05
CA GLN A 67 -20.27 37.00 28.91
C GLN A 67 -19.12 37.04 27.88
N TRP A 68 -19.45 37.46 26.65
CA TRP A 68 -18.52 37.81 25.57
C TRP A 68 -18.48 39.33 25.35
N PRO A 69 -17.28 39.95 25.22
CA PRO A 69 -17.15 41.29 24.65
C PRO A 69 -16.27 41.37 23.37
N GLY A 70 -16.84 41.94 22.30
CA GLY A 70 -16.22 43.03 21.55
C GLY A 70 -14.97 42.80 20.67
N HIS A 71 -15.20 42.60 19.36
CA HIS A 71 -14.45 43.14 18.20
C HIS A 71 -12.91 43.29 18.22
N LYS A 72 -12.25 42.70 17.20
CA LYS A 72 -11.79 43.44 16.01
C LYS A 72 -11.35 42.51 14.87
N ALA A 73 -11.70 42.88 13.63
CA ALA A 73 -11.27 42.16 12.43
C ALA A 73 -9.82 42.52 12.07
N VAL A 74 -9.01 41.51 11.70
CA VAL A 74 -7.64 41.68 11.22
C VAL A 74 -7.58 41.28 9.75
N ARG A 75 -7.12 42.20 8.87
CA ARG A 75 -6.85 41.90 7.47
C ARG A 75 -5.62 40.98 7.37
N LEU A 76 -5.76 39.84 6.70
CA LEU A 76 -4.63 38.97 6.38
C LEU A 76 -3.86 39.53 5.18
N GLY A 77 -2.63 40.00 5.43
CA GLY A 77 -1.64 40.24 4.38
C GLY A 77 -1.02 38.93 3.87
N PRO A 78 -0.35 38.93 2.70
CA PRO A 78 0.27 37.74 2.13
C PRO A 78 1.44 37.23 3.00
N PRO A 79 1.70 35.90 3.03
CA PRO A 79 2.68 35.32 3.93
C PRO A 79 4.13 35.65 3.52
N PRO A 80 5.06 35.80 4.48
CA PRO A 80 6.46 36.09 4.19
C PRO A 80 7.18 34.89 3.55
N ARG A 81 8.03 35.17 2.56
CA ARG A 81 8.91 34.17 1.92
C ARG A 81 10.04 33.75 2.87
N VAL A 82 9.90 32.60 3.52
CA VAL A 82 10.98 32.00 4.33
C VAL A 82 11.98 31.29 3.41
N LYS A 83 13.21 31.82 3.32
CA LYS A 83 14.35 31.12 2.70
C LYS A 83 14.80 29.98 3.63
N ILE A 84 14.74 28.73 3.15
CA ILE A 84 15.28 27.57 3.87
C ILE A 84 16.80 27.55 3.68
N ASN A 85 17.57 27.82 4.75
CA ASN A 85 19.01 27.62 4.75
C ASN A 85 19.33 26.17 5.14
N VAL A 86 19.92 25.41 4.23
CA VAL A 86 20.26 23.99 4.43
C VAL A 86 21.71 23.89 4.91
N GLN A 87 21.94 24.02 6.22
CA GLN A 87 23.10 23.46 6.95
C GLN A 87 22.88 23.56 8.47
N GLN A 88 22.69 22.41 9.13
CA GLN A 88 23.20 22.08 10.48
C GLN A 88 22.57 20.77 11.00
N TYR A 89 23.29 19.66 10.87
CA TYR A 89 23.14 18.48 11.72
C TYR A 89 24.52 17.93 12.05
N ARG A 90 25.08 18.37 13.18
CA ARG A 90 26.20 17.72 13.87
C ARG A 90 25.81 17.59 15.34
N LEU A 91 25.40 16.40 15.76
CA LEU A 91 25.28 16.04 17.17
C LEU A 91 26.50 15.20 17.55
N ALA A 92 27.28 15.67 18.53
CA ALA A 92 28.49 15.00 18.96
C ALA A 92 28.20 13.81 19.88
N LEU A 93 28.85 12.68 19.63
CA LEU A 93 28.91 11.56 20.56
C LEU A 93 30.15 11.72 21.44
N VAL A 94 29.94 11.96 22.74
CA VAL A 94 31.00 11.92 23.75
C VAL A 94 31.08 10.49 24.29
N LEU A 95 32.17 9.79 23.98
CA LEU A 95 32.56 8.57 24.68
C LEU A 95 33.94 8.78 25.32
N ARG A 96 33.97 8.80 26.66
CA ARG A 96 35.21 8.68 27.43
C ARG A 96 35.57 7.20 27.54
N SER A 97 36.75 6.82 27.06
CA SER A 97 37.51 5.68 27.60
C SER A 97 38.95 6.10 27.83
N ARG A 98 39.59 5.58 28.88
CA ARG A 98 40.91 6.00 29.37
C ARG A 98 41.92 4.85 29.25
N ARG A 99 43.16 5.21 28.91
CA ARG A 99 44.44 4.43 28.98
C ARG A 99 44.73 3.46 27.82
N GLY A 100 46.03 3.44 27.46
CA GLY A 100 46.63 2.56 26.43
C GLY A 100 47.65 3.28 25.54
N ARG A 101 48.82 3.68 26.08
CA ARG A 101 49.94 4.20 25.25
C ARG A 101 50.72 3.04 24.63
N VAL A 102 50.90 3.04 23.30
CA VAL A 102 52.14 2.62 22.62
C VAL A 102 52.25 3.43 21.31
N SER A 103 53.44 3.94 20.99
CA SER A 103 53.76 4.58 19.70
C SER A 103 54.56 3.60 18.82
N PRO A 104 54.58 3.77 17.47
CA PRO A 104 55.80 4.37 16.91
C PRO A 104 55.64 5.29 15.67
N ARG A 105 56.57 6.25 15.63
CA ARG A 105 57.21 6.98 14.50
C ARG A 105 56.55 7.02 13.11
N LEU A 106 56.36 8.25 12.61
CA LEU A 106 56.26 8.57 11.18
C LEU A 106 57.61 8.48 10.47
N GLN A 107 57.58 8.08 9.19
CA GLN A 107 58.37 8.70 8.12
C GLN A 107 57.49 8.88 6.88
N THR A 108 57.51 10.08 6.30
CA THR A 108 56.95 10.40 4.98
C THR A 108 58.03 10.25 3.91
N PRO A 109 57.64 10.12 2.62
CA PRO A 109 57.84 11.30 1.79
C PRO A 109 56.70 11.63 0.81
N THR A 110 56.76 12.87 0.35
CA THR A 110 55.89 13.54 -0.63
C THR A 110 55.99 12.97 -2.04
N ASN A 111 54.92 13.08 -2.82
CA ASN A 111 54.93 12.81 -4.27
C ASN A 111 54.49 14.07 -5.06
N GLN A 112 55.32 14.56 -5.98
CA GLN A 112 55.00 15.68 -6.88
C GLN A 112 54.83 15.20 -8.33
N ARG A 113 54.14 16.02 -9.13
CA ARG A 113 53.67 15.68 -10.48
C ARG A 113 54.81 15.65 -11.52
N GLY A 114 54.77 14.66 -12.42
CA GLY A 114 55.56 14.62 -13.65
C GLY A 114 54.68 14.21 -14.83
N ASN A 115 54.54 15.09 -15.82
CA ASN A 115 53.64 14.95 -16.97
C ASN A 115 54.44 14.53 -18.23
N ARG A 116 53.98 13.55 -19.03
CA ARG A 116 54.15 13.57 -20.50
C ARG A 116 53.35 12.49 -21.24
N ARG A 117 53.10 12.81 -22.52
CA ARG A 117 52.35 12.06 -23.54
C ARG A 117 53.24 11.00 -24.19
N GLY A 118 52.64 9.92 -24.71
CA GLY A 118 53.25 8.95 -25.63
C GLY A 118 52.17 8.01 -26.16
N LYS A 119 52.20 7.67 -27.46
CA LYS A 119 51.08 7.03 -28.17
C LYS A 119 51.62 6.01 -29.18
N ILE A 120 50.81 4.99 -29.49
CA ILE A 120 50.92 4.04 -30.63
C ILE A 120 51.98 2.93 -30.49
N GLY A 121 51.61 1.69 -30.86
CA GLY A 121 52.52 0.56 -31.05
C GLY A 121 51.82 -0.80 -31.09
N LEU A 122 51.21 -1.17 -32.23
CA LEU A 122 50.71 -2.53 -32.50
C LEU A 122 51.88 -3.46 -32.89
N SER A 123 51.82 -4.75 -32.54
CA SER A 123 51.95 -5.88 -33.50
C SER A 123 51.90 -7.26 -32.80
N ASP A 124 51.36 -8.25 -33.52
CA ASP A 124 51.32 -9.67 -33.14
C ASP A 124 52.68 -10.36 -33.26
N CYS A 125 52.85 -11.48 -32.55
CA CYS A 125 53.30 -12.74 -33.18
C CYS A 125 53.04 -14.00 -32.31
N HIS A 126 52.92 -15.15 -32.98
CA HIS A 126 52.60 -16.46 -32.40
C HIS A 126 53.80 -17.19 -31.78
N GLY A 127 53.54 -18.14 -30.87
CA GLY A 127 54.52 -19.16 -30.48
C GLY A 127 53.96 -20.22 -29.54
N ARG A 128 53.65 -21.43 -30.05
CA ARG A 128 53.27 -22.58 -29.21
C ARG A 128 54.53 -23.19 -28.60
N HIS A 129 54.44 -23.74 -27.38
CA HIS A 129 54.97 -25.09 -27.13
C HIS A 129 54.26 -25.77 -25.95
N ARG A 130 54.12 -27.09 -26.07
CA ARG A 130 53.43 -27.99 -25.12
C ARG A 130 54.47 -28.56 -24.15
N LEU A 131 54.21 -28.53 -22.86
CA LEU A 131 54.82 -29.47 -21.91
C LEU A 131 53.79 -29.76 -20.81
N ARG A 132 53.53 -31.05 -20.61
CA ARG A 132 52.57 -31.61 -19.66
C ARG A 132 53.40 -32.47 -18.72
N LEU A 133 53.20 -32.35 -17.40
CA LEU A 133 52.94 -33.49 -16.49
C LEU A 133 53.05 -33.08 -15.00
N LEU A 134 52.11 -33.63 -14.23
CA LEU A 134 52.19 -34.00 -12.80
C LEU A 134 52.30 -32.89 -11.76
N GLY A 135 51.14 -32.60 -11.15
CA GLY A 135 50.97 -31.77 -9.96
C GLY A 135 49.60 -31.94 -9.30
N GLU A 136 48.92 -33.08 -9.50
CA GLU A 136 47.61 -33.39 -8.90
C GLU A 136 47.76 -34.52 -7.87
N SER A 137 47.76 -34.18 -6.57
CA SER A 137 47.51 -35.13 -5.47
C SER A 137 47.36 -34.50 -4.08
N LEU A 138 47.54 -33.18 -3.90
CA LEU A 138 47.42 -32.53 -2.59
C LEU A 138 46.26 -31.53 -2.47
N ASP A 139 45.79 -30.94 -3.58
CA ASP A 139 44.67 -29.99 -3.51
C ASP A 139 43.31 -30.70 -3.29
N SER A 140 43.15 -31.96 -3.69
CA SER A 140 41.83 -32.62 -3.69
C SER A 140 41.26 -32.90 -2.29
N GLU A 141 42.09 -33.20 -1.28
CA GLU A 141 41.62 -33.44 0.09
C GLU A 141 41.33 -32.13 0.84
N GLU A 142 42.10 -31.08 0.58
CA GLU A 142 41.88 -29.76 1.20
C GLU A 142 40.64 -29.06 0.60
N GLN A 143 40.40 -29.21 -0.71
CA GLN A 143 39.14 -28.79 -1.34
C GLN A 143 37.94 -29.56 -0.78
N ALA A 144 38.04 -30.89 -0.65
CA ALA A 144 36.94 -31.72 -0.15
C ALA A 144 36.54 -31.38 1.29
N GLN A 145 37.52 -31.11 2.18
CA GLN A 145 37.25 -30.70 3.57
C GLN A 145 36.72 -29.25 3.69
N GLN A 146 36.97 -28.39 2.71
CA GLN A 146 36.38 -27.05 2.65
C GLN A 146 34.96 -27.06 2.07
N ASP A 147 34.67 -27.90 1.08
CA ASP A 147 33.31 -28.10 0.55
C ASP A 147 32.39 -28.83 1.55
N GLU A 148 32.90 -29.80 2.32
CA GLU A 148 32.11 -30.48 3.36
C GLU A 148 31.69 -29.52 4.50
N LYS A 149 32.50 -28.50 4.79
CA LYS A 149 32.16 -27.39 5.71
C LYS A 149 31.19 -26.35 5.13
N MET A 150 30.84 -26.41 3.85
CA MET A 150 29.85 -25.53 3.22
C MET A 150 28.77 -26.31 2.45
N ARG A 151 27.90 -27.03 3.20
CA ARG A 151 26.68 -27.66 2.65
C ARG A 151 25.63 -26.64 2.16
N PHE A 152 25.85 -26.10 0.97
CA PHE A 152 24.88 -25.27 0.24
C PHE A 152 23.65 -26.08 -0.21
N HIS A 153 22.55 -25.99 0.55
CA HIS A 153 21.26 -26.54 0.12
C HIS A 153 20.59 -25.59 -0.89
N ARG A 154 20.73 -25.90 -2.18
CA ARG A 154 20.14 -25.11 -3.27
C ARG A 154 18.65 -25.44 -3.45
N VAL A 155 17.81 -24.42 -3.35
CA VAL A 155 16.52 -24.32 -4.04
C VAL A 155 16.42 -22.88 -4.57
N ASN A 156 15.96 -22.69 -5.81
CA ASN A 156 15.75 -21.38 -6.45
C ASN A 156 16.95 -20.40 -6.46
N GLY A 157 18.19 -20.93 -6.55
CA GLY A 157 19.37 -20.15 -6.93
C GLY A 157 19.91 -19.13 -5.91
N ILE A 158 19.29 -18.99 -4.74
CA ILE A 158 19.75 -18.06 -3.69
C ILE A 158 20.78 -18.77 -2.80
N SER A 159 22.04 -18.36 -2.90
CA SER A 159 23.09 -18.76 -1.95
C SER A 159 23.20 -17.73 -0.83
N MET A 160 23.12 -18.19 0.42
CA MET A 160 23.31 -17.38 1.63
C MET A 160 24.50 -17.93 2.41
N PRO A 161 25.46 -17.08 2.85
CA PRO A 161 26.58 -17.54 3.67
C PRO A 161 26.09 -18.01 5.05
N GLY A 162 26.74 -19.03 5.59
CA GLY A 162 26.26 -19.76 6.76
C GLY A 162 26.02 -18.89 8.01
N LEU A 163 24.76 -18.86 8.47
CA LEU A 163 24.50 -18.74 9.90
C LEU A 163 24.88 -20.09 10.52
N GLY A 164 26.10 -20.20 11.05
CA GLY A 164 26.54 -21.42 11.74
C GLY A 164 25.70 -21.70 12.99
N ASP A 165 25.19 -22.93 13.09
CA ASP A 165 24.79 -23.75 14.24
C ASP A 165 24.33 -23.07 15.54
N ARG A 166 23.69 -21.91 15.45
CA ARG A 166 22.81 -21.42 16.50
C ARG A 166 21.45 -22.07 16.32
N LEU A 167 21.37 -23.34 16.72
CA LEU A 167 20.08 -23.98 17.00
C LEU A 167 19.44 -23.19 18.15
N TRP A 168 18.53 -22.29 17.77
CA TRP A 168 17.91 -21.36 18.71
C TRP A 168 16.93 -22.12 19.59
N THR A 169 17.21 -22.19 20.89
CA THR A 169 16.21 -22.56 21.90
C THR A 169 15.24 -21.40 22.09
N LEU A 170 14.44 -21.11 21.06
CA LEU A 170 13.19 -20.39 21.22
C LEU A 170 12.22 -21.31 21.96
N ASN A 171 11.39 -20.72 22.80
CA ASN A 171 10.30 -21.45 23.46
C ASN A 171 9.30 -21.88 22.38
N ASP A 172 8.66 -23.06 22.49
CA ASP A 172 7.74 -23.58 21.46
C ASP A 172 6.53 -22.66 21.20
N SER A 173 6.22 -21.76 22.14
CA SER A 173 5.29 -20.64 22.01
C SER A 173 6.03 -19.30 22.22
N PRO A 174 6.69 -18.74 21.20
CA PRO A 174 7.39 -17.46 21.29
C PRO A 174 6.41 -16.28 21.19
N ARG A 175 6.72 -15.14 21.82
CA ARG A 175 6.01 -13.88 21.58
C ARG A 175 6.74 -13.04 20.54
N VAL A 176 6.12 -12.86 19.38
CA VAL A 176 6.68 -12.19 18.20
C VAL A 176 5.97 -10.87 17.94
N LEU A 177 6.73 -9.81 17.64
CA LEU A 177 6.18 -8.55 17.12
C LEU A 177 6.55 -8.36 15.65
N ILE A 178 5.55 -8.24 14.77
CA ILE A 178 5.72 -7.76 13.41
C ILE A 178 5.63 -6.23 13.41
N ILE A 179 6.62 -5.55 12.82
CA ILE A 179 6.62 -4.09 12.67
C ILE A 179 6.51 -3.73 11.19
N ARG A 180 5.28 -3.46 10.75
CA ARG A 180 4.97 -3.03 9.39
C ARG A 180 3.97 -1.85 9.42
N PRO A 181 4.40 -0.62 9.75
CA PRO A 181 3.49 0.50 9.86
C PRO A 181 3.04 1.14 8.54
N SER A 182 3.75 1.02 7.40
CA SER A 182 3.40 1.74 6.15
C SER A 182 4.08 1.27 4.84
N ALA A 183 3.45 1.31 3.67
CA ALA A 183 2.10 1.83 3.36
C ALA A 183 1.02 0.73 3.36
N LEU A 184 -0.25 1.10 3.26
CA LEU A 184 -1.42 0.20 3.33
C LEU A 184 -1.32 -1.03 2.40
N GLY A 185 -1.01 -0.84 1.11
CA GLY A 185 -0.82 -1.97 0.18
C GLY A 185 0.36 -2.88 0.54
N ASP A 186 1.40 -2.34 1.20
CA ASP A 186 2.49 -3.16 1.74
C ASP A 186 2.12 -3.88 3.03
N VAL A 187 1.17 -3.35 3.83
CA VAL A 187 0.64 -4.04 5.01
C VAL A 187 -0.06 -5.32 4.57
N CYS A 188 -0.95 -5.20 3.58
CA CYS A 188 -1.61 -6.35 2.92
C CYS A 188 -0.57 -7.37 2.42
N ARG A 189 0.41 -6.92 1.62
CA ARG A 189 1.50 -7.77 1.10
C ARG A 189 2.46 -8.33 2.15
N SER A 190 2.36 -7.95 3.42
CA SER A 190 3.18 -8.48 4.53
C SER A 190 2.47 -9.54 5.36
N VAL A 191 1.16 -9.75 5.18
CA VAL A 191 0.37 -10.74 5.94
C VAL A 191 0.92 -12.16 5.90
N PRO A 192 1.54 -12.64 4.79
CA PRO A 192 2.24 -13.93 4.76
C PRO A 192 3.24 -14.17 5.91
N ILE A 193 3.86 -13.10 6.46
CA ILE A 193 4.75 -13.20 7.61
C ILE A 193 4.00 -13.74 8.85
N ALA A 194 2.77 -13.26 9.09
CA ALA A 194 1.98 -13.71 10.23
C ALA A 194 1.46 -15.13 10.02
N ALA A 195 0.98 -15.44 8.81
CA ALA A 195 0.50 -16.78 8.46
C ALA A 195 1.62 -17.84 8.64
N ALA A 196 2.80 -17.62 8.07
CA ALA A 196 3.93 -18.54 8.18
C ALA A 196 4.48 -18.67 9.62
N LEU A 197 4.42 -17.61 10.43
CA LEU A 197 4.77 -17.69 11.86
C LEU A 197 3.74 -18.53 12.65
N ARG A 198 2.44 -18.45 12.33
CA ARG A 198 1.39 -19.26 12.97
C ARG A 198 1.46 -20.72 12.52
N GLU A 199 1.75 -20.96 11.24
CA GLU A 199 1.95 -22.31 10.69
C GLU A 199 3.14 -23.00 11.36
N HIS A 200 4.25 -22.29 11.53
CA HIS A 200 5.47 -22.84 12.14
C HIS A 200 5.37 -22.97 13.68
N TRP A 201 4.71 -22.02 14.34
CA TRP A 201 4.45 -22.05 15.79
C TRP A 201 2.95 -21.81 16.08
N PRO A 202 2.14 -22.88 16.11
CA PRO A 202 0.69 -22.77 16.33
C PRO A 202 0.28 -21.99 17.58
N ASP A 203 1.07 -22.08 18.66
CA ASP A 203 0.79 -21.41 19.94
C ASP A 203 1.45 -20.03 20.11
N ALA A 204 2.25 -19.57 19.14
CA ALA A 204 2.96 -18.28 19.23
C ALA A 204 2.03 -17.10 19.53
N LYS A 205 2.52 -16.10 20.27
CA LYS A 205 1.80 -14.84 20.49
C LYS A 205 2.27 -13.77 19.53
N ILE A 206 1.55 -13.63 18.42
CA ILE A 206 1.90 -12.81 17.27
C ILE A 206 1.17 -11.46 17.38
N HIS A 207 1.92 -10.42 17.68
CA HIS A 207 1.43 -9.04 17.70
C HIS A 207 1.90 -8.29 16.45
N TRP A 208 1.17 -7.26 16.02
CA TRP A 208 1.53 -6.44 14.86
C TRP A 208 1.40 -4.95 15.13
N LEU A 209 2.49 -4.18 14.99
CA LEU A 209 2.47 -2.71 15.04
C LEU A 209 2.18 -2.12 13.65
N VAL A 210 1.01 -1.50 13.51
CA VAL A 210 0.51 -0.88 12.26
C VAL A 210 0.12 0.58 12.50
N ASN A 211 0.15 1.43 11.48
CA ASN A 211 -0.36 2.81 11.60
C ASN A 211 -1.88 2.80 11.89
N ALA A 212 -2.34 3.57 12.87
CA ALA A 212 -3.66 3.41 13.48
C ALA A 212 -4.87 3.42 12.51
N PRO A 213 -4.93 4.23 11.44
CA PRO A 213 -6.01 4.17 10.44
C PRO A 213 -6.08 2.88 9.60
N TRP A 214 -5.15 1.93 9.79
CA TRP A 214 -5.02 0.70 9.00
C TRP A 214 -5.11 -0.57 9.87
N THR A 215 -5.65 -0.44 11.09
CA THR A 215 -5.90 -1.58 12.00
C THR A 215 -6.78 -2.64 11.35
N ASP A 216 -7.84 -2.21 10.66
CA ASP A 216 -8.94 -3.05 10.20
C ASP A 216 -8.48 -4.16 9.23
N VAL A 217 -7.35 -3.94 8.54
CA VAL A 217 -6.70 -4.94 7.65
C VAL A 217 -6.24 -6.19 8.40
N LEU A 218 -6.01 -6.09 9.70
CA LEU A 218 -5.29 -7.08 10.50
C LEU A 218 -6.12 -7.62 11.68
N ILE A 219 -7.16 -6.92 12.13
CA ILE A 219 -7.90 -7.29 13.37
C ILE A 219 -8.66 -8.62 13.27
N ALA A 220 -9.08 -9.01 12.06
CA ALA A 220 -9.81 -10.26 11.83
C ALA A 220 -8.90 -11.40 11.34
N HIS A 221 -7.59 -11.16 11.18
CA HIS A 221 -6.69 -12.16 10.62
C HIS A 221 -6.32 -13.23 11.69
N PRO A 222 -6.62 -14.52 11.48
CA PRO A 222 -6.55 -15.55 12.52
C PRO A 222 -5.13 -15.80 13.05
N ALA A 223 -4.10 -15.50 12.27
CA ALA A 223 -2.72 -15.61 12.76
C ALA A 223 -2.32 -14.52 13.78
N ILE A 224 -3.05 -13.40 13.91
CA ILE A 224 -2.62 -12.22 14.68
C ILE A 224 -3.40 -12.13 16.00
N ASP A 225 -2.75 -12.39 17.14
CA ASP A 225 -3.36 -12.26 18.47
C ASP A 225 -3.68 -10.82 18.86
N ARG A 226 -2.89 -9.84 18.36
CA ARG A 226 -3.04 -8.43 18.76
C ARG A 226 -2.51 -7.43 17.76
N VAL A 227 -3.37 -6.49 17.34
CA VAL A 227 -2.96 -5.31 16.57
C VAL A 227 -2.62 -4.15 17.53
N ILE A 228 -1.47 -3.51 17.33
CA ILE A 228 -0.98 -2.37 18.13
C ILE A 228 -1.02 -1.11 17.27
N PRO A 229 -1.97 -0.18 17.52
CA PRO A 229 -2.14 1.02 16.71
C PRO A 229 -1.05 2.06 17.01
N PHE A 230 -0.33 2.47 15.97
CA PHE A 230 0.65 3.56 16.00
C PHE A 230 0.08 4.82 15.34
N ASP A 231 -0.18 5.88 16.10
CA ASP A 231 -0.55 7.17 15.52
C ASP A 231 0.68 7.94 14.99
N ARG A 232 0.92 7.83 13.69
CA ARG A 232 1.97 8.58 12.98
C ARG A 232 1.78 10.09 13.03
N ARG A 233 0.54 10.60 13.03
CA ARG A 233 0.24 12.05 13.02
C ARG A 233 0.43 12.64 14.42
N GLY A 234 -0.14 11.99 15.44
CA GLY A 234 0.03 12.34 16.84
C GLY A 234 1.48 12.34 17.28
N LEU A 235 2.28 11.32 16.91
CA LEU A 235 3.71 11.32 17.27
C LEU A 235 4.48 12.49 16.64
N GLY A 236 4.18 12.81 15.38
CA GLY A 236 4.80 13.93 14.67
C GLY A 236 4.39 15.30 15.21
N SER A 237 3.15 15.46 15.69
CA SER A 237 2.68 16.70 16.33
C SER A 237 3.21 16.81 17.77
N SER A 238 3.30 15.71 18.50
CA SER A 238 3.80 15.63 19.87
C SER A 238 5.28 15.99 19.95
N LEU A 239 6.10 15.53 18.99
CA LEU A 239 7.51 15.92 18.87
C LEU A 239 7.67 17.42 18.62
N LYS A 240 6.83 18.02 17.76
CA LYS A 240 6.79 19.48 17.53
C LYS A 240 6.34 20.28 18.75
N ARG A 241 5.51 19.68 19.62
CA ARG A 241 5.00 20.28 20.86
C ARG A 241 5.84 19.93 22.10
N LEU A 242 7.01 19.32 21.92
CA LEU A 242 7.90 18.87 23.02
C LEU A 242 7.20 17.99 24.07
N ASN A 243 6.13 17.28 23.69
CA ASN A 243 5.39 16.38 24.58
C ASN A 243 5.78 14.92 24.27
N PRO A 244 6.72 14.31 25.00
CA PRO A 244 7.14 12.93 24.74
C PRO A 244 6.12 11.89 25.22
N GLY A 245 5.06 12.27 25.94
CA GLY A 245 4.12 11.37 26.61
C GLY A 245 3.56 10.24 25.72
N PRO A 246 3.00 10.53 24.53
CA PRO A 246 2.51 9.48 23.62
C PRO A 246 3.61 8.52 23.16
N THR A 247 4.81 9.02 22.86
CA THR A 247 5.98 8.21 22.49
C THR A 247 6.43 7.30 23.63
N LEU A 248 6.52 7.86 24.84
CA LEU A 248 6.93 7.13 26.04
C LEU A 248 5.91 6.07 26.42
N ARG A 249 4.60 6.32 26.26
CA ARG A 249 3.54 5.31 26.44
C ARG A 249 3.71 4.15 25.47
N LEU A 250 3.90 4.42 24.17
CA LEU A 250 4.16 3.37 23.18
C LEU A 250 5.44 2.58 23.48
N PHE A 251 6.53 3.25 23.88
CA PHE A 251 7.78 2.56 24.24
C PHE A 251 7.64 1.72 25.51
N LYS A 252 6.90 2.20 26.51
CA LYS A 252 6.56 1.47 27.72
C LYS A 252 5.74 0.23 27.39
N GLU A 253 4.66 0.36 26.64
CA GLU A 253 3.84 -0.75 26.17
C GLU A 253 4.66 -1.79 25.39
N LEU A 254 5.46 -1.35 24.42
CA LEU A 254 6.33 -2.25 23.64
C LEU A 254 7.35 -3.01 24.52
N ARG A 255 7.83 -2.40 25.60
CA ARG A 255 8.74 -3.04 26.57
C ARG A 255 8.01 -4.02 27.50
N GLU A 256 6.84 -3.65 27.97
CA GLU A 256 6.04 -4.43 28.94
C GLU A 256 5.49 -5.73 28.33
N ASN A 257 5.26 -5.78 27.02
CA ASN A 257 4.85 -7.00 26.33
C ASN A 257 5.94 -8.11 26.32
N ARG A 258 7.21 -7.81 26.60
CA ARG A 258 8.33 -8.78 26.66
C ARG A 258 8.41 -9.73 25.45
N TYR A 259 8.57 -9.17 24.26
CA TYR A 259 8.78 -9.95 23.04
C TYR A 259 10.11 -10.71 23.05
N ASP A 260 10.09 -11.97 22.63
CA ASP A 260 11.30 -12.76 22.38
C ASP A 260 11.99 -12.27 21.10
N MET A 261 11.17 -11.96 20.09
CA MET A 261 11.60 -11.59 18.74
C MET A 261 10.78 -10.44 18.13
N VAL A 262 11.44 -9.64 17.29
CA VAL A 262 10.80 -8.66 16.39
C VAL A 262 11.15 -8.96 14.93
N ILE A 263 10.15 -8.94 14.04
CA ILE A 263 10.32 -8.91 12.59
C ILE A 263 10.09 -7.47 12.09
N GLU A 264 11.17 -6.77 11.73
CA GLU A 264 11.15 -5.39 11.25
C GLU A 264 11.03 -5.37 9.72
N ALA A 265 9.80 -5.37 9.23
CA ALA A 265 9.48 -5.50 7.79
C ALA A 265 9.40 -4.15 7.04
N GLN A 266 9.72 -3.02 7.67
CA GLN A 266 9.57 -1.68 7.11
C GLN A 266 10.90 -1.05 6.63
N GLY A 267 12.05 -1.40 7.24
CA GLY A 267 13.38 -1.00 6.77
C GLY A 267 13.70 0.48 6.91
N LEU A 268 13.18 1.16 7.94
CA LEU A 268 13.37 2.60 8.22
C LEU A 268 13.80 2.83 9.67
N ALA A 269 14.42 3.97 9.97
CA ALA A 269 14.93 4.25 11.32
C ALA A 269 13.83 4.22 12.39
N ARG A 270 12.65 4.77 12.09
CA ARG A 270 11.53 4.83 13.06
C ARG A 270 11.04 3.44 13.48
N SER A 271 10.83 2.54 12.53
CA SER A 271 10.37 1.17 12.83
C SER A 271 11.46 0.37 13.53
N ALA A 272 12.73 0.56 13.15
CA ALA A 272 13.85 -0.06 13.85
C ALA A 272 14.05 0.48 15.28
N ILE A 273 13.76 1.77 15.53
CA ILE A 273 13.70 2.33 16.90
C ILE A 273 12.58 1.67 17.72
N PHE A 274 11.39 1.44 17.13
CA PHE A 274 10.32 0.69 17.79
C PHE A 274 10.76 -0.76 18.10
N ALA A 275 11.45 -1.42 17.16
CA ALA A 275 12.04 -2.73 17.40
C ALA A 275 13.00 -2.70 18.60
N ARG A 276 13.92 -1.74 18.67
CA ARG A 276 14.85 -1.60 19.82
C ARG A 276 14.16 -1.21 21.13
N ALA A 277 13.04 -0.47 21.06
CA ALA A 277 12.26 -0.09 22.23
C ALA A 277 11.66 -1.31 22.95
N THR A 278 11.30 -2.37 22.23
CA THR A 278 10.82 -3.64 22.84
C THR A 278 11.80 -4.25 23.84
N GLY A 279 13.10 -4.11 23.62
CA GLY A 279 14.13 -4.84 24.37
C GLY A 279 14.27 -6.32 23.97
N ALA A 280 13.55 -6.79 22.95
CA ALA A 280 13.64 -8.16 22.44
C ALA A 280 15.09 -8.55 22.09
N ARG A 281 15.47 -9.79 22.40
CA ARG A 281 16.83 -10.29 22.16
C ARG A 281 17.11 -10.40 20.65
N GLN A 282 16.17 -10.96 19.89
CA GLN A 282 16.23 -11.03 18.44
C GLN A 282 15.40 -9.92 17.80
N ARG A 283 15.97 -9.23 16.82
CA ARG A 283 15.35 -8.15 16.06
C ARG A 283 15.83 -8.29 14.62
N ILE A 284 15.08 -9.07 13.85
CA ILE A 284 15.37 -9.44 12.47
C ILE A 284 14.86 -8.33 11.55
N GLY A 285 15.64 -7.97 10.54
CA GLY A 285 15.21 -7.02 9.50
C GLY A 285 16.25 -6.88 8.39
N TYR A 286 16.01 -5.95 7.47
CA TYR A 286 16.86 -5.81 6.29
C TYR A 286 18.26 -5.27 6.60
N ALA A 287 19.30 -5.91 6.04
CA ALA A 287 20.68 -5.44 6.10
C ALA A 287 20.88 -4.09 5.39
N ASP A 288 20.03 -3.75 4.42
CA ASP A 288 20.00 -2.47 3.72
C ASP A 288 18.93 -1.49 4.25
N ALA A 289 18.44 -1.70 5.49
CA ALA A 289 17.50 -0.79 6.16
C ALA A 289 18.02 0.65 6.17
N ARG A 290 17.19 1.57 5.70
CA ARG A 290 17.57 2.96 5.42
C ARG A 290 17.66 3.78 6.71
N GLU A 291 18.16 5.01 6.59
CA GLU A 291 18.22 5.97 7.70
C GLU A 291 19.05 5.48 8.91
N PHE A 292 20.00 4.57 8.67
CA PHE A 292 20.76 3.82 9.69
C PHE A 292 19.91 2.90 10.60
N GLY A 293 18.68 2.55 10.21
CA GLY A 293 17.80 1.65 10.96
C GLY A 293 18.44 0.30 11.29
N TRP A 294 19.34 -0.20 10.43
CA TRP A 294 20.12 -1.42 10.66
C TRP A 294 20.92 -1.44 11.98
N LEU A 295 21.30 -0.29 12.54
CA LEU A 295 21.99 -0.19 13.83
C LEU A 295 21.13 -0.68 15.01
N ALA A 296 19.81 -0.61 14.88
CA ALA A 296 18.88 -1.06 15.92
C ALA A 296 18.59 -2.57 15.83
N LEU A 297 18.89 -3.23 14.70
CA LEU A 297 18.68 -4.65 14.46
C LEU A 297 19.85 -5.50 14.98
N THR A 298 19.56 -6.71 15.48
CA THR A 298 20.58 -7.72 15.81
C THR A 298 20.90 -8.59 14.60
N ASP A 299 19.87 -9.01 13.87
CA ASP A 299 19.94 -10.03 12.83
C ASP A 299 19.55 -9.38 11.50
N ARG A 300 20.50 -9.37 10.55
CA ARG A 300 20.41 -8.52 9.36
C ARG A 300 20.38 -9.37 8.10
N VAL A 301 19.21 -9.48 7.48
CA VAL A 301 19.00 -10.28 6.28
C VAL A 301 19.36 -9.46 5.04
N ARG A 302 20.30 -9.96 4.23
CA ARG A 302 20.60 -9.39 2.90
C ARG A 302 19.77 -10.13 1.87
N LEU A 303 18.95 -9.39 1.12
CA LEU A 303 18.08 -9.93 0.07
C LEU A 303 18.28 -9.14 -1.23
N PRO A 304 18.14 -9.78 -2.41
CA PRO A 304 18.21 -9.08 -3.69
C PRO A 304 17.17 -7.94 -3.79
N LYS A 305 17.44 -6.95 -4.64
CA LYS A 305 16.52 -5.83 -4.90
C LYS A 305 15.56 -6.07 -6.07
N SER A 306 15.88 -7.08 -6.89
CA SER A 306 15.17 -7.48 -8.11
C SER A 306 14.02 -8.48 -7.88
N ILE A 307 13.96 -9.14 -6.73
CA ILE A 307 12.88 -10.07 -6.40
C ILE A 307 11.57 -9.34 -6.04
N HIS A 308 10.44 -10.04 -6.19
CA HIS A 308 9.14 -9.55 -5.78
C HIS A 308 9.07 -9.17 -4.29
N THR A 309 8.31 -8.14 -3.96
CA THR A 309 8.26 -7.57 -2.61
C THR A 309 7.70 -8.53 -1.56
N VAL A 310 6.71 -9.37 -1.93
CA VAL A 310 6.19 -10.44 -1.05
C VAL A 310 7.29 -11.46 -0.74
N THR A 311 8.00 -11.95 -1.76
CA THR A 311 9.16 -12.85 -1.60
C THR A 311 10.26 -12.21 -0.74
N LYS A 312 10.52 -10.91 -0.91
CA LYS A 312 11.47 -10.16 -0.06
C LYS A 312 11.01 -10.08 1.39
N MET A 313 9.72 -9.95 1.65
CA MET A 313 9.15 -9.94 3.00
C MET A 313 9.26 -11.31 3.66
N MET A 314 8.92 -12.39 2.95
CA MET A 314 9.09 -13.77 3.39
C MET A 314 10.56 -14.13 3.66
N GLY A 315 11.49 -13.58 2.87
CA GLY A 315 12.93 -13.73 3.10
C GLY A 315 13.42 -13.28 4.48
N LEU A 316 12.67 -12.43 5.20
CA LEU A 316 12.99 -12.07 6.59
C LEU A 316 12.85 -13.24 7.57
N LEU A 317 12.09 -14.27 7.24
CA LEU A 317 11.93 -15.47 8.07
C LEU A 317 13.06 -16.50 7.87
N GLY A 318 13.89 -16.32 6.84
CA GLY A 318 15.02 -17.22 6.52
C GLY A 318 15.97 -17.55 7.68
N PRO A 319 16.36 -16.60 8.58
CA PRO A 319 17.19 -16.90 9.76
C PRO A 319 16.54 -17.84 10.79
N LEU A 320 15.23 -18.06 10.70
CA LEU A 320 14.45 -18.96 11.56
C LEU A 320 14.28 -20.36 10.93
N GLY A 321 14.79 -20.58 9.72
CA GLY A 321 14.57 -21.82 8.96
C GLY A 321 13.19 -21.93 8.30
N ILE A 322 12.26 -21.01 8.59
CA ILE A 322 10.90 -21.00 8.01
C ILE A 322 10.98 -20.71 6.51
N ARG A 323 10.42 -21.63 5.72
CA ARG A 323 10.34 -21.57 4.26
C ARG A 323 9.00 -22.15 3.82
N THR A 324 7.99 -21.29 3.71
CA THR A 324 6.63 -21.65 3.30
C THR A 324 6.19 -20.73 2.15
N GLU A 325 5.20 -21.16 1.38
CA GLU A 325 4.63 -20.33 0.30
C GLU A 325 3.83 -19.15 0.90
N PRO A 326 3.76 -17.99 0.23
CA PRO A 326 3.17 -16.80 0.84
C PRO A 326 1.63 -16.84 0.85
N ASP A 327 1.02 -17.07 2.01
CA ASP A 327 -0.43 -16.93 2.21
C ASP A 327 -0.83 -15.46 2.37
N LEU A 328 -1.46 -14.90 1.33
CA LEU A 328 -1.87 -13.49 1.26
C LEU A 328 -3.27 -13.22 1.84
N ARG A 329 -3.97 -14.22 2.36
CA ARG A 329 -5.38 -14.11 2.75
C ARG A 329 -5.62 -12.97 3.74
N LEU A 330 -6.59 -12.13 3.41
CA LEU A 330 -7.17 -11.10 4.26
C LEU A 330 -8.56 -11.55 4.71
N TYR A 331 -9.03 -10.96 5.80
CA TYR A 331 -10.30 -11.28 6.42
C TYR A 331 -10.99 -9.95 6.73
N SER A 332 -12.21 -9.74 6.22
CA SER A 332 -12.97 -8.54 6.58
C SER A 332 -13.45 -8.61 8.03
N PRO A 333 -13.42 -7.50 8.79
CA PRO A 333 -14.02 -7.46 10.11
C PRO A 333 -15.53 -7.70 10.06
N GLU A 334 -16.05 -8.53 10.97
CA GLU A 334 -17.47 -8.90 11.05
C GLU A 334 -18.41 -7.68 11.02
N TYR A 335 -18.16 -6.67 11.87
CA TYR A 335 -18.95 -5.42 11.91
C TYR A 335 -19.02 -4.70 10.54
N ALA A 336 -17.98 -4.84 9.71
CA ALA A 336 -17.93 -4.20 8.41
C ALA A 336 -18.69 -5.03 7.37
N THR A 337 -18.58 -6.37 7.45
CA THR A 337 -19.37 -7.29 6.65
C THR A 337 -20.86 -7.13 6.91
N GLU A 338 -21.28 -6.99 8.17
CA GLU A 338 -22.66 -6.67 8.56
C GLU A 338 -23.13 -5.34 7.94
N GLN A 339 -22.35 -4.26 8.13
CA GLN A 339 -22.69 -2.92 7.63
C GLN A 339 -22.81 -2.85 6.11
N ILE A 340 -21.93 -3.52 5.37
CA ILE A 340 -22.01 -3.58 3.90
C ILE A 340 -23.14 -4.51 3.45
N SER A 341 -23.46 -5.57 4.21
CA SER A 341 -24.57 -6.48 3.86
C SER A 341 -25.95 -5.86 4.12
N ALA A 342 -26.06 -4.93 5.06
CA ALA A 342 -27.27 -4.16 5.34
C ALA A 342 -27.46 -2.92 4.42
N ASP A 343 -26.48 -2.62 3.57
CA ASP A 343 -26.51 -1.48 2.65
C ASP A 343 -27.34 -1.82 1.40
N ALA A 344 -28.57 -1.30 1.33
CA ALA A 344 -29.51 -1.57 0.24
C ALA A 344 -29.05 -1.05 -1.13
N GLU A 345 -28.07 -0.14 -1.22
CA GLU A 345 -27.46 0.20 -2.51
C GLU A 345 -26.56 -0.95 -3.04
N LEU A 346 -26.02 -1.77 -2.13
CA LEU A 346 -25.05 -2.85 -2.37
C LEU A 346 -25.66 -4.27 -2.25
N SER A 347 -26.99 -4.39 -2.32
CA SER A 347 -27.68 -5.70 -2.31
C SER A 347 -27.50 -6.49 -3.61
N GLU A 348 -27.49 -5.78 -4.74
CA GLU A 348 -27.31 -6.33 -6.08
C GLU A 348 -25.82 -6.49 -6.44
N PRO A 349 -25.44 -7.44 -7.33
CA PRO A 349 -24.05 -7.61 -7.76
C PRO A 349 -23.45 -6.32 -8.36
N TYR A 350 -22.19 -6.03 -8.01
CA TYR A 350 -21.50 -4.82 -8.45
C TYR A 350 -20.01 -5.03 -8.75
N LEU A 351 -19.48 -4.13 -9.59
CA LEU A 351 -18.06 -3.97 -9.92
C LEU A 351 -17.48 -2.80 -9.13
N VAL A 352 -16.25 -2.93 -8.61
CA VAL A 352 -15.58 -1.84 -7.88
C VAL A 352 -14.56 -1.15 -8.77
N LEU A 353 -14.64 0.18 -8.86
CA LEU A 353 -13.62 1.02 -9.48
C LEU A 353 -12.80 1.74 -8.40
N ALA A 354 -11.50 1.51 -8.39
CA ALA A 354 -10.53 2.24 -7.57
C ALA A 354 -9.63 3.13 -8.46
N PRO A 355 -10.16 4.28 -8.95
CA PRO A 355 -9.48 5.12 -9.94
C PRO A 355 -8.39 6.02 -9.37
N THR A 356 -8.16 5.99 -8.05
CA THR A 356 -7.26 6.92 -7.37
C THR A 356 -5.84 6.36 -7.25
N SER A 357 -4.86 7.27 -7.15
CA SER A 357 -3.51 6.92 -6.66
C SER A 357 -2.81 8.14 -6.10
N ILE A 358 -2.02 7.97 -5.05
CA ILE A 358 -1.21 9.06 -4.48
C ILE A 358 -0.10 9.54 -5.45
N TRP A 359 0.26 8.73 -6.45
CA TRP A 359 1.25 9.06 -7.48
C TRP A 359 0.54 9.41 -8.79
N PRO A 360 0.59 10.67 -9.28
CA PRO A 360 -0.11 11.07 -10.50
C PRO A 360 0.27 10.26 -11.75
N GLY A 361 1.52 9.80 -11.86
CA GLY A 361 1.98 8.95 -12.97
C GLY A 361 1.43 7.52 -12.95
N LYS A 362 0.79 7.07 -11.86
CA LYS A 362 0.13 5.75 -11.76
C LYS A 362 -1.38 5.79 -12.05
N ARG A 363 -1.93 6.95 -12.43
CA ARG A 363 -3.37 7.11 -12.62
C ARG A 363 -3.72 6.87 -14.08
N TRP A 364 -4.58 5.89 -14.35
CA TRP A 364 -5.25 5.80 -15.64
C TRP A 364 -6.11 7.07 -15.84
N PRO A 365 -6.20 7.65 -17.06
CA PRO A 365 -6.91 8.90 -17.27
C PRO A 365 -8.37 8.81 -16.79
N ILE A 366 -8.83 9.75 -15.96
CA ILE A 366 -10.17 9.70 -15.37
C ILE A 366 -11.29 9.66 -16.43
N GLY A 367 -11.12 10.34 -17.56
CA GLY A 367 -12.05 10.24 -18.69
C GLY A 367 -12.19 8.84 -19.29
N ARG A 368 -11.17 7.97 -19.16
CA ARG A 368 -11.25 6.56 -19.59
C ARG A 368 -11.97 5.68 -18.56
N PHE A 369 -11.78 5.92 -17.26
CA PHE A 369 -12.66 5.34 -16.24
C PHE A 369 -14.12 5.77 -16.43
N THR A 370 -14.35 7.05 -16.76
CA THR A 370 -15.68 7.64 -17.00
C THR A 370 -16.37 7.00 -18.21
N GLU A 371 -15.64 6.85 -19.33
CA GLU A 371 -16.13 6.13 -20.51
C GLU A 371 -16.38 4.64 -20.23
N LEU A 372 -15.48 3.96 -19.53
CA LEU A 372 -15.68 2.55 -19.16
C LEU A 372 -16.91 2.37 -18.25
N ALA A 373 -17.08 3.23 -17.24
CA ALA A 373 -18.25 3.20 -16.35
C ALA A 373 -19.55 3.47 -17.11
N ARG A 374 -19.54 4.35 -18.12
CA ARG A 374 -20.67 4.53 -19.04
C ARG A 374 -21.05 3.22 -19.73
N ARG A 375 -20.09 2.57 -20.41
CA ARG A 375 -20.34 1.30 -21.13
C ARG A 375 -20.84 0.19 -20.23
N LEU A 376 -20.17 -0.02 -19.08
CA LEU A 376 -20.57 -1.02 -18.08
C LEU A 376 -22.00 -0.79 -17.58
N THR A 377 -22.38 0.46 -17.32
CA THR A 377 -23.73 0.80 -16.85
C THR A 377 -24.79 0.79 -17.96
N ASP A 378 -24.42 1.02 -19.23
CA ASP A 378 -25.32 0.83 -20.37
C ASP A 378 -25.75 -0.64 -20.51
N VAL A 379 -24.82 -1.58 -20.28
CA VAL A 379 -25.10 -3.05 -20.22
C VAL A 379 -25.55 -3.54 -18.83
N GLN A 380 -26.10 -2.64 -18.00
CA GLN A 380 -26.76 -2.94 -16.72
C GLN A 380 -25.86 -3.41 -15.56
N HIS A 381 -24.53 -3.33 -15.64
CA HIS A 381 -23.69 -3.53 -14.46
C HIS A 381 -23.86 -2.36 -13.47
N ARG A 382 -23.92 -2.68 -12.17
CA ARG A 382 -23.72 -1.68 -11.11
C ARG A 382 -22.24 -1.44 -10.87
N VAL A 383 -21.90 -0.18 -10.62
CA VAL A 383 -20.52 0.26 -10.42
C VAL A 383 -20.41 0.96 -9.07
N VAL A 384 -19.42 0.60 -8.25
CA VAL A 384 -19.11 1.30 -6.99
C VAL A 384 -17.77 2.00 -7.11
N VAL A 385 -17.74 3.31 -6.88
CA VAL A 385 -16.50 4.10 -6.97
C VAL A 385 -15.94 4.32 -5.56
N VAL A 386 -14.70 3.87 -5.34
CA VAL A 386 -14.01 3.95 -4.05
C VAL A 386 -12.77 4.85 -4.10
N GLY A 387 -12.36 5.36 -2.95
CA GLY A 387 -11.18 6.22 -2.79
C GLY A 387 -11.17 6.92 -1.43
N ALA A 388 -10.04 7.49 -1.03
CA ALA A 388 -9.96 8.22 0.23
C ALA A 388 -10.63 9.62 0.15
N PRO A 389 -11.05 10.24 1.28
CA PRO A 389 -11.74 11.54 1.25
C PRO A 389 -10.98 12.66 0.51
N GLY A 390 -9.65 12.70 0.66
CA GLY A 390 -8.79 13.66 -0.05
C GLY A 390 -8.57 13.35 -1.54
N GLU A 391 -9.10 12.23 -2.04
CA GLU A 391 -8.97 11.80 -3.44
C GLU A 391 -10.25 12.02 -4.25
N ARG A 392 -11.35 12.45 -3.61
CA ARG A 392 -12.61 12.81 -4.27
C ARG A 392 -12.45 13.72 -5.50
N PRO A 393 -11.55 14.72 -5.53
CA PRO A 393 -11.30 15.53 -6.74
C PRO A 393 -10.75 14.73 -7.93
N GLN A 394 -10.12 13.57 -7.71
CA GLN A 394 -9.63 12.68 -8.77
C GLN A 394 -10.76 11.89 -9.44
N CYS A 395 -11.91 11.74 -8.77
CA CYS A 395 -13.05 10.94 -9.23
C CYS A 395 -14.15 11.80 -9.86
N ARG A 396 -13.91 13.11 -10.10
CA ARG A 396 -14.98 14.09 -10.34
C ARG A 396 -15.92 13.68 -11.48
N GLU A 397 -15.38 13.31 -12.64
CA GLU A 397 -16.17 12.93 -13.82
C GLU A 397 -17.04 11.67 -13.60
N LEU A 398 -16.53 10.67 -12.87
CA LEU A 398 -17.32 9.51 -12.45
C LEU A 398 -18.46 9.87 -11.50
N LEU A 399 -18.22 10.83 -10.59
CA LEU A 399 -19.21 11.30 -9.63
C LEU A 399 -20.26 12.21 -10.27
N ASP A 400 -19.90 12.89 -11.36
CA ASP A 400 -20.86 13.63 -12.19
C ASP A 400 -21.77 12.65 -12.96
N LEU A 401 -21.24 11.55 -13.54
CA LEU A 401 -22.08 10.47 -14.10
C LEU A 401 -23.01 9.81 -13.07
N ALA A 402 -22.57 9.65 -11.83
CA ALA A 402 -23.43 9.16 -10.75
C ALA A 402 -24.59 10.13 -10.45
N ALA A 403 -24.34 11.44 -10.52
CA ALA A 403 -25.36 12.47 -10.33
C ALA A 403 -26.37 12.56 -11.49
N GLU A 404 -26.04 12.00 -12.67
CA GLU A 404 -26.98 11.83 -13.80
C GLU A 404 -27.99 10.67 -13.58
N GLY A 405 -27.91 9.95 -12.46
CA GLY A 405 -28.83 8.84 -12.13
C GLY A 405 -28.46 7.49 -12.73
N ARG A 406 -27.24 7.35 -13.28
CA ARG A 406 -26.69 6.05 -13.68
C ARG A 406 -26.48 5.15 -12.44
N PRO A 407 -26.45 3.80 -12.60
CA PRO A 407 -26.18 2.86 -11.52
C PRO A 407 -24.70 2.86 -11.05
N ILE A 408 -24.24 4.04 -10.61
CA ILE A 408 -22.89 4.32 -10.10
C ILE A 408 -23.03 4.82 -8.65
N ILE A 409 -22.50 4.04 -7.71
CA ILE A 409 -22.63 4.24 -6.28
C ILE A 409 -21.37 4.95 -5.76
N ASP A 410 -21.53 6.17 -5.26
CA ASP A 410 -20.46 6.95 -4.65
C ASP A 410 -20.15 6.45 -3.24
N ARG A 411 -18.97 5.84 -3.08
CA ARG A 411 -18.36 5.48 -1.79
C ARG A 411 -17.03 6.21 -1.55
N VAL A 412 -16.70 7.23 -2.37
CA VAL A 412 -15.41 7.94 -2.29
C VAL A 412 -15.36 8.81 -1.03
N GLY A 413 -14.53 8.39 -0.08
CA GLY A 413 -14.39 8.98 1.24
C GLY A 413 -15.52 8.64 2.21
N ARG A 414 -16.36 7.65 1.89
CA ARG A 414 -17.52 7.23 2.70
C ARG A 414 -17.36 5.86 3.37
N THR A 415 -16.21 5.20 3.21
CA THR A 415 -15.88 3.92 3.84
C THR A 415 -14.72 4.05 4.83
N SER A 416 -14.80 3.35 5.95
CA SER A 416 -13.65 2.94 6.77
C SER A 416 -12.80 1.89 6.02
N ILE A 417 -11.68 1.47 6.59
CA ILE A 417 -10.85 0.43 5.95
C ILE A 417 -11.54 -0.94 6.03
N GLY A 418 -12.13 -1.29 7.17
CA GLY A 418 -12.94 -2.51 7.28
C GLY A 418 -14.10 -2.53 6.28
N GLN A 419 -14.84 -1.41 6.15
CA GLN A 419 -15.93 -1.30 5.17
C GLN A 419 -15.43 -1.41 3.72
N LEU A 420 -14.26 -0.86 3.39
CA LEU A 420 -13.66 -1.01 2.06
C LEU A 420 -13.30 -2.47 1.77
N MET A 421 -12.82 -3.22 2.76
CA MET A 421 -12.52 -4.65 2.61
C MET A 421 -13.79 -5.46 2.38
N ALA A 422 -14.80 -5.33 3.24
CA ALA A 422 -16.08 -6.03 3.08
C ALA A 422 -16.78 -5.69 1.75
N LEU A 423 -16.63 -4.45 1.27
CA LEU A 423 -17.15 -4.00 -0.02
C LEU A 423 -16.38 -4.61 -1.20
N ILE A 424 -15.06 -4.77 -1.10
CA ILE A 424 -14.25 -5.46 -2.10
C ILE A 424 -14.56 -6.96 -2.13
N GLU A 425 -14.57 -7.61 -0.96
CA GLU A 425 -14.82 -9.05 -0.80
C GLU A 425 -16.16 -9.50 -1.40
N ARG A 426 -17.20 -8.67 -1.26
CA ARG A 426 -18.54 -8.90 -1.83
C ARG A 426 -18.70 -8.49 -3.30
N SER A 427 -17.70 -7.85 -3.92
CA SER A 427 -17.78 -7.41 -5.32
C SER A 427 -17.49 -8.55 -6.29
N GLN A 428 -18.04 -8.49 -7.50
CA GLN A 428 -17.73 -9.47 -8.54
C GLN A 428 -16.31 -9.31 -9.10
N LEU A 429 -15.81 -8.06 -9.12
CA LEU A 429 -14.50 -7.71 -9.68
C LEU A 429 -14.06 -6.32 -9.20
N VAL A 430 -12.74 -6.13 -9.00
CA VAL A 430 -12.12 -4.82 -8.76
C VAL A 430 -11.24 -4.39 -9.94
N LEU A 431 -11.58 -3.27 -10.58
CA LEU A 431 -10.68 -2.55 -11.47
C LEU A 431 -9.91 -1.50 -10.66
N ALA A 432 -8.59 -1.60 -10.62
CA ALA A 432 -7.75 -0.70 -9.84
C ALA A 432 -6.47 -0.29 -10.55
N ASN A 433 -6.03 0.95 -10.33
CA ASN A 433 -4.62 1.28 -10.53
C ASN A 433 -3.76 0.57 -9.46
N ASP A 434 -2.44 0.53 -9.68
CA ASP A 434 -1.41 0.29 -8.65
C ASP A 434 -1.64 1.19 -7.39
N SER A 435 -2.31 0.58 -6.41
CA SER A 435 -2.94 1.24 -5.26
C SER A 435 -3.14 0.23 -4.11
N ALA A 436 -3.68 0.70 -2.97
CA ALA A 436 -3.98 -0.18 -1.84
C ALA A 436 -5.18 -1.12 -2.09
N ALA A 437 -6.20 -0.66 -2.81
CA ALA A 437 -7.42 -1.44 -3.08
C ALA A 437 -7.12 -2.70 -3.91
N LEU A 438 -6.21 -2.59 -4.90
CA LEU A 438 -5.71 -3.73 -5.66
C LEU A 438 -5.17 -4.84 -4.75
N HIS A 439 -4.30 -4.50 -3.80
CA HIS A 439 -3.69 -5.49 -2.91
C HIS A 439 -4.62 -5.97 -1.78
N MET A 440 -5.71 -5.26 -1.52
CA MET A 440 -6.81 -5.77 -0.70
C MET A 440 -7.59 -6.83 -1.46
N ALA A 441 -7.95 -6.58 -2.73
CA ALA A 441 -8.67 -7.53 -3.57
C ALA A 441 -7.92 -8.87 -3.74
N VAL A 442 -6.60 -8.81 -4.01
CA VAL A 442 -5.74 -10.02 -4.04
C VAL A 442 -5.83 -10.81 -2.73
N GLY A 443 -5.74 -10.13 -1.57
CA GLY A 443 -5.81 -10.81 -0.28
C GLY A 443 -7.21 -11.35 0.06
N LEU A 444 -8.26 -10.69 -0.40
CA LEU A 444 -9.66 -11.10 -0.19
C LEU A 444 -10.13 -12.15 -1.22
N GLY A 445 -9.27 -12.55 -2.17
CA GLY A 445 -9.62 -13.51 -3.22
C GLY A 445 -10.58 -12.98 -4.29
N THR A 446 -10.82 -11.66 -4.32
CA THR A 446 -11.72 -11.01 -5.29
C THR A 446 -11.06 -10.95 -6.68
N PRO A 447 -11.77 -11.26 -7.78
CA PRO A 447 -11.24 -11.07 -9.13
C PRO A 447 -10.79 -9.64 -9.38
N ILE A 448 -9.69 -9.47 -10.12
CA ILE A 448 -9.08 -8.16 -10.37
C ILE A 448 -8.83 -7.92 -11.87
N VAL A 449 -8.83 -6.63 -12.24
CA VAL A 449 -8.13 -6.13 -13.42
C VAL A 449 -7.21 -5.01 -12.93
N ALA A 450 -5.91 -5.14 -13.19
CA ALA A 450 -4.89 -4.34 -12.53
C ALA A 450 -4.15 -3.44 -13.53
N LEU A 451 -4.32 -2.13 -13.41
CA LEU A 451 -3.77 -1.16 -14.36
C LEU A 451 -2.40 -0.63 -13.87
N PHE A 452 -1.36 -0.87 -14.68
CA PHE A 452 0.02 -0.50 -14.36
C PHE A 452 0.66 0.34 -15.47
N GLY A 453 1.57 1.23 -15.07
CA GLY A 453 2.31 2.10 -15.99
C GLY A 453 3.78 2.19 -15.58
N PRO A 454 4.22 3.22 -14.84
CA PRO A 454 5.63 3.44 -14.48
C PRO A 454 6.14 2.57 -13.32
N THR A 455 5.50 1.44 -13.06
CA THR A 455 5.84 0.53 -11.96
C THR A 455 6.22 -0.82 -12.53
N ASP A 456 7.35 -1.37 -12.08
CA ASP A 456 7.79 -2.73 -12.41
C ASP A 456 6.93 -3.78 -11.67
N CYS A 457 6.04 -4.44 -12.42
CA CYS A 457 5.10 -5.45 -11.93
C CYS A 457 5.80 -6.67 -11.34
N ALA A 458 6.90 -7.13 -11.94
CA ALA A 458 7.68 -8.26 -11.41
C ALA A 458 8.26 -8.00 -10.00
N ARG A 459 8.25 -6.74 -9.55
CA ARG A 459 8.75 -6.33 -8.22
C ARG A 459 7.68 -5.98 -7.20
N VAL A 460 6.51 -5.48 -7.61
CA VAL A 460 5.44 -4.99 -6.69
C VAL A 460 4.01 -5.23 -7.19
N GLY A 461 3.81 -6.06 -8.21
CA GLY A 461 2.50 -6.37 -8.80
C GLY A 461 1.54 -7.09 -7.84
N PRO A 462 0.35 -7.46 -8.33
CA PRO A 462 -0.55 -8.37 -7.62
C PRO A 462 0.08 -9.78 -7.64
N PHE A 463 0.67 -10.18 -6.51
CA PHE A 463 1.45 -11.43 -6.44
C PHE A 463 0.60 -12.66 -6.73
N GLY A 464 1.02 -13.47 -7.70
CA GLY A 464 0.27 -14.66 -8.14
C GLY A 464 -0.86 -14.35 -9.13
N HIS A 465 -0.94 -13.12 -9.65
CA HIS A 465 -1.97 -12.64 -10.58
C HIS A 465 -1.33 -11.84 -11.73
N ASP A 466 -0.22 -12.33 -12.29
CA ASP A 466 0.48 -11.62 -13.35
C ASP A 466 -0.35 -11.57 -14.65
N GLU A 467 -1.25 -12.53 -14.89
CA GLU A 467 -2.22 -12.51 -15.99
C GLU A 467 -3.33 -11.46 -15.85
N ASP A 468 -3.58 -10.95 -14.64
CA ASP A 468 -4.61 -9.92 -14.38
C ASP A 468 -4.09 -8.48 -14.61
N VAL A 469 -2.82 -8.34 -15.00
CA VAL A 469 -2.13 -7.06 -15.17
C VAL A 469 -2.19 -6.57 -16.61
N ILE A 470 -2.69 -5.34 -16.78
CA ILE A 470 -2.62 -4.61 -18.05
C ILE A 470 -1.52 -3.54 -17.94
N GLN A 471 -0.46 -3.69 -18.74
CA GLN A 471 0.68 -2.78 -18.79
C GLN A 471 1.36 -2.77 -20.17
N HIS A 472 1.58 -1.59 -20.75
CA HIS A 472 2.23 -1.43 -22.06
C HIS A 472 3.59 -0.73 -21.95
N VAL A 473 4.66 -1.53 -21.84
CA VAL A 473 6.06 -1.06 -21.78
C VAL A 473 6.80 -1.41 -23.07
N SER A 474 7.55 -0.46 -23.60
CA SER A 474 8.41 -0.53 -24.77
C SER A 474 9.89 -0.44 -24.38
N PRO A 475 10.83 -0.96 -25.20
CA PRO A 475 12.25 -0.77 -25.00
C PRO A 475 12.62 0.73 -24.91
N GLY A 476 13.25 1.12 -23.81
CA GLY A 476 13.66 2.51 -23.54
C GLY A 476 12.75 3.28 -22.57
N ASP A 477 11.57 2.77 -22.24
CA ASP A 477 10.70 3.40 -21.24
C ASP A 477 11.33 3.42 -19.84
N VAL A 478 11.08 4.49 -19.10
CA VAL A 478 11.59 4.68 -17.73
C VAL A 478 10.51 4.33 -16.71
N LEU A 479 10.60 3.13 -16.12
CA LEU A 479 9.72 2.67 -15.04
C LEU A 479 10.04 3.38 -13.70
N ASN A 480 9.59 4.63 -13.58
CA ASN A 480 9.75 5.45 -12.39
C ASN A 480 8.43 6.12 -11.98
N HIS A 481 7.69 5.54 -11.03
CA HIS A 481 6.45 6.10 -10.49
C HIS A 481 6.50 7.54 -9.93
N LYS A 482 7.70 8.12 -9.75
CA LYS A 482 7.87 9.53 -9.34
C LYS A 482 7.93 10.48 -10.54
N ASP A 483 8.24 9.96 -11.73
CA ASP A 483 8.12 10.69 -12.97
C ASP A 483 6.64 10.70 -13.38
N ARG A 484 6.02 11.86 -13.27
CA ARG A 484 4.63 12.05 -13.67
C ARG A 484 4.47 11.96 -15.18
N ALA A 485 5.40 12.51 -15.96
CA ALA A 485 5.25 12.64 -17.41
C ALA A 485 5.35 11.25 -18.07
N ALA A 486 6.45 10.53 -17.81
CA ALA A 486 6.63 9.17 -18.31
C ALA A 486 5.51 8.23 -17.82
N GLY A 487 5.12 8.33 -16.54
CA GLY A 487 4.02 7.53 -16.01
C GLY A 487 2.67 7.80 -16.66
N SER A 488 2.30 9.07 -16.84
CA SER A 488 1.04 9.43 -17.50
C SER A 488 1.04 9.10 -18.99
N GLU A 489 2.20 8.98 -19.66
CA GLU A 489 2.28 8.45 -21.02
C GLU A 489 2.02 6.94 -21.04
N LEU A 490 2.68 6.17 -20.17
CA LEU A 490 2.47 4.72 -20.04
C LEU A 490 1.01 4.39 -19.74
N MET A 491 0.39 5.08 -18.77
CA MET A 491 -1.05 4.90 -18.48
C MET A 491 -1.96 5.33 -19.66
N GLN A 492 -1.50 6.22 -20.54
CA GLN A 492 -2.25 6.61 -21.75
C GLN A 492 -2.16 5.57 -22.88
N ARG A 493 -1.32 4.54 -22.78
CA ARG A 493 -1.30 3.44 -23.75
C ARG A 493 -2.43 2.43 -23.51
N ILE A 494 -2.91 2.29 -22.27
CA ILE A 494 -4.02 1.39 -21.90
C ILE A 494 -5.36 1.95 -22.39
N THR A 495 -5.92 1.37 -23.43
CA THR A 495 -7.23 1.69 -24.03
C THR A 495 -8.41 1.33 -23.13
N VAL A 496 -9.62 1.83 -23.44
CA VAL A 496 -10.84 1.40 -22.73
C VAL A 496 -11.24 -0.02 -23.15
N ASP A 497 -11.15 -0.30 -24.45
CA ASP A 497 -11.64 -1.54 -25.06
C ASP A 497 -10.92 -2.79 -24.49
N GLU A 498 -9.61 -2.72 -24.24
CA GLU A 498 -8.88 -3.84 -23.63
C GLU A 498 -9.26 -4.07 -22.16
N VAL A 499 -9.54 -3.00 -21.41
CA VAL A 499 -9.95 -3.09 -20.00
C VAL A 499 -11.36 -3.65 -19.91
N GLU A 500 -12.26 -3.23 -20.80
CA GLU A 500 -13.60 -3.79 -20.96
C GLU A 500 -13.55 -5.27 -21.33
N GLN A 501 -12.70 -5.67 -22.28
CA GLN A 501 -12.49 -7.08 -22.64
C GLN A 501 -11.94 -7.91 -21.47
N ALA A 502 -11.00 -7.38 -20.69
CA ALA A 502 -10.47 -8.06 -19.50
C ALA A 502 -11.55 -8.25 -18.43
N ILE A 503 -12.39 -7.23 -18.17
CA ILE A 503 -13.53 -7.34 -17.26
C ILE A 503 -14.52 -8.41 -17.74
N VAL A 504 -14.92 -8.36 -19.03
CA VAL A 504 -15.84 -9.34 -19.62
C VAL A 504 -15.26 -10.77 -19.61
N HIS A 505 -13.94 -10.92 -19.73
CA HIS A 505 -13.28 -12.22 -19.62
C HIS A 505 -13.33 -12.77 -18.18
N ARG A 506 -13.14 -11.91 -17.17
CA ARG A 506 -13.06 -12.29 -15.75
C ARG A 506 -14.42 -12.43 -15.05
N LEU A 507 -15.51 -11.97 -15.69
CA LEU A 507 -16.89 -12.15 -15.24
C LEU A 507 -17.58 -13.40 -15.83
N ARG A 508 -16.86 -14.21 -16.63
CA ARG A 508 -17.32 -15.49 -17.18
C ARG A 508 -16.79 -16.66 -16.35
#